data_AF-A0A957ENE0-F1
#
_entry.id   AF-A0A957ENE0-F1
#
_cell.length_a   1.000
_cell.length_b   1.000
_cell.length_c   1.000
_cell.angle_alpha   90.00
_cell.angle_beta   90.00
_cell.angle_gamma   90.00
#
_symmetry.space_group_name_H-M   'P 1'
#
loop_
_entity.id
_entity.type
_entity.pdbx_description
1 polymer ?
#
loop_
_entity_poly.entity_id
_entity_poly.type
_entity_poly.pdbx_seq_one_letter_code
_entity_poly.pdbx_strand_id
1 'polypeptide(L)'
;MLSQELLQELVSFYTPEQKVLSLYLDADSSQQSIDAIKLQAKGLLKEVQSKHEQDTSAIERYLDHNYDWAKPGLAIFSAANDNFFRAYSVAVPFRNRIRVGHKPYIKPLAHFLDYYAHYGVIMVDRLGARFFEYHLGELQSTEGFMGEDVRKLKKGSGSSAVGMRGGLGGGRHEEEVVHRNLRDAAAAASSFFAHRAVRRLFLGGATETTAQFRELLPKQLQTCITGVFNMDMNAGEHEIRQRTLEMLREANSEREKKLVDDLITQSAKGASAVIGLDETLQAICDKRVQLLVLSDGYQTPGYLHEESELVVANLAKSPMSDRELTAVDDVIDAAATFTLAQGGKIEVVSGNETLAKAGHIGAFLRY
;
A
#
# COMPACT_ATOMS: atom_id res chain seq x y z
N MET A 1 -0.39 -15.46 8.44
CA MET A 1 -0.08 -14.36 7.51
C MET A 1 -1.33 -14.05 6.70
N LEU A 2 -1.56 -12.79 6.36
CA LEU A 2 -2.70 -12.40 5.53
C LEU A 2 -2.48 -12.99 4.12
N SER A 3 -3.41 -13.84 3.66
CA SER A 3 -3.32 -14.56 2.38
C SER A 3 -4.53 -14.24 1.50
N GLN A 4 -4.42 -14.55 0.21
CA GLN A 4 -5.51 -14.37 -0.75
C GLN A 4 -6.73 -15.25 -0.41
N GLU A 5 -6.51 -16.44 0.15
CA GLU A 5 -7.56 -17.35 0.63
C GLU A 5 -8.35 -16.74 1.80
N LEU A 6 -7.67 -16.08 2.74
CA LEU A 6 -8.32 -15.38 3.85
C LEU A 6 -9.15 -14.21 3.37
N LEU A 7 -8.69 -13.48 2.34
CA LEU A 7 -9.51 -12.43 1.73
C LEU A 7 -10.76 -13.02 1.07
N GLN A 8 -10.66 -14.17 0.40
CA GLN A 8 -11.81 -14.86 -0.18
C GLN A 8 -12.82 -15.29 0.88
N GLU A 9 -12.36 -15.79 2.04
CA GLU A 9 -13.22 -16.08 3.19
C GLU A 9 -14.02 -14.83 3.61
N LEU A 10 -13.34 -13.70 3.81
CA LEU A 10 -13.98 -12.43 4.18
C LEU A 10 -14.97 -11.92 3.13
N VAL A 11 -14.66 -12.07 1.85
CA VAL A 11 -15.55 -11.68 0.74
C VAL A 11 -16.80 -12.54 0.71
N SER A 12 -16.65 -13.85 0.97
CA SER A 12 -17.75 -14.80 0.97
C SER A 12 -18.66 -14.72 2.19
N PHE A 13 -18.18 -14.11 3.28
CA PHE A 13 -18.93 -13.96 4.51
C PHE A 13 -20.00 -12.88 4.36
N TYR A 14 -21.27 -13.29 4.49
CA TYR A 14 -22.42 -12.41 4.44
C TYR A 14 -23.43 -12.82 5.51
N THR A 15 -23.91 -11.84 6.26
CA THR A 15 -24.90 -12.03 7.32
C THR A 15 -26.13 -11.17 7.04
N PRO A 16 -27.27 -11.78 6.69
CA PRO A 16 -28.48 -11.02 6.32
C PRO A 16 -29.09 -10.28 7.51
N GLU A 17 -29.10 -10.89 8.70
CA GLU A 17 -29.74 -10.30 9.90
C GLU A 17 -28.77 -9.55 10.81
N GLN A 18 -27.49 -9.91 10.77
CA GLN A 18 -26.45 -9.39 11.65
C GLN A 18 -25.52 -8.45 10.88
N LYS A 19 -24.93 -7.47 11.59
CA LYS A 19 -23.89 -6.61 11.00
C LYS A 19 -22.53 -7.04 11.54
N VAL A 20 -21.56 -7.11 10.64
CA VAL A 20 -20.15 -7.33 10.92
C VAL A 20 -19.50 -6.02 11.35
N LEU A 21 -18.84 -6.05 12.50
CA LEU A 21 -17.96 -5.00 12.96
C LEU A 21 -16.56 -5.19 12.35
N SER A 22 -16.07 -4.20 11.61
CA SER A 22 -14.73 -4.18 11.03
C SER A 22 -13.92 -3.05 11.64
N LEU A 23 -12.89 -3.39 12.40
CA LEU A 23 -11.99 -2.45 13.07
C LEU A 23 -10.60 -2.52 12.42
N TYR A 24 -10.04 -1.35 12.10
CA TYR A 24 -8.65 -1.22 11.68
C TYR A 24 -7.93 -0.28 12.63
N LEU A 25 -6.71 -0.66 13.02
CA LEU A 25 -5.91 0.09 13.98
C LEU A 25 -4.47 0.30 13.52
N ASP A 26 -3.98 1.50 13.84
CA ASP A 26 -2.57 1.82 13.99
C ASP A 26 -2.16 1.36 15.38
N ALA A 27 -1.44 0.25 15.42
CA ALA A 27 -0.90 -0.36 16.63
C ALA A 27 0.62 -0.19 16.72
N ASP A 28 1.19 0.82 16.05
CA ASP A 28 2.62 1.08 16.06
C ASP A 28 3.11 1.57 17.44
N SER A 29 3.57 0.61 18.24
CA SER A 29 4.10 0.84 19.59
C SER A 29 5.42 1.63 19.60
N SER A 30 6.05 1.86 18.45
CA SER A 30 7.22 2.74 18.34
C SER A 30 6.85 4.23 18.33
N GLN A 31 5.63 4.57 17.90
CA GLN A 31 5.15 5.95 17.82
C GLN A 31 4.31 6.36 19.04
N GLN A 32 3.53 5.43 19.59
CA GLN A 32 2.62 5.68 20.71
C GLN A 32 2.72 4.58 21.77
N SER A 33 2.43 4.91 23.03
CA SER A 33 2.35 3.90 24.08
C SER A 33 1.17 2.96 23.86
N ILE A 34 1.30 1.71 24.30
CA ILE A 34 0.24 0.69 24.21
C ILE A 34 -1.06 1.19 24.84
N ASP A 35 -0.98 1.87 25.98
CA ASP A 35 -2.16 2.42 26.67
C ASP A 35 -2.87 3.50 25.85
N ALA A 36 -2.11 4.33 25.12
CA ALA A 36 -2.68 5.36 24.25
C ALA A 36 -3.39 4.72 23.04
N ILE A 37 -2.80 3.67 22.44
CA ILE A 37 -3.43 2.93 21.34
C ILE A 37 -4.71 2.25 21.82
N LYS A 38 -4.68 1.58 22.98
CA LYS A 38 -5.87 0.98 23.59
C LYS A 38 -6.96 2.02 23.87
N LEU A 39 -6.58 3.21 24.31
CA LEU A 39 -7.52 4.30 24.55
C LEU A 39 -8.18 4.79 23.24
N GLN A 40 -7.42 4.90 22.15
CA GLN A 40 -7.97 5.25 20.83
C GLN A 40 -8.92 4.16 20.32
N ALA A 41 -8.55 2.88 20.45
CA ALA A 41 -9.41 1.76 20.10
C ALA A 41 -10.73 1.78 20.89
N LYS A 42 -10.66 2.02 22.21
CA LYS A 42 -11.85 2.20 23.06
C LYS A 42 -12.70 3.40 22.63
N GLY A 43 -12.09 4.49 22.19
CA GLY A 43 -12.79 5.64 21.61
C GLY A 43 -13.64 5.24 20.41
N LEU A 44 -13.06 4.51 19.45
CA LEU A 44 -13.76 4.01 18.27
C LEU A 44 -14.87 3.01 18.63
N LEU A 45 -14.59 2.06 19.54
CA LEU A 45 -15.57 1.05 19.94
C LEU A 45 -16.81 1.66 20.62
N LYS A 46 -16.65 2.75 21.37
CA LYS A 46 -17.78 3.47 22.00
C LYS A 46 -18.79 4.02 20.99
N GLU A 47 -18.37 4.35 19.77
CA GLU A 47 -19.26 4.88 18.73
C GLU A 47 -20.34 3.86 18.31
N VAL A 48 -20.04 2.57 18.42
CA VAL A 48 -20.88 1.46 17.95
C VAL A 48 -21.39 0.56 19.08
N GLN A 49 -20.86 0.72 20.30
CA GLN A 49 -21.11 -0.14 21.46
C GLN A 49 -22.60 -0.32 21.78
N SER A 50 -23.40 0.74 21.62
CA SER A 50 -24.84 0.71 21.95
C SER A 50 -25.66 -0.32 21.16
N LYS A 51 -25.22 -0.68 19.95
CA LYS A 51 -25.87 -1.68 19.09
C LYS A 51 -25.08 -2.98 18.95
N HIS A 52 -23.81 -2.99 19.35
CA HIS A 52 -22.85 -4.09 19.12
C HIS A 52 -22.02 -4.41 20.38
N GLU A 53 -22.67 -4.56 21.53
CA GLU A 53 -22.01 -4.75 22.83
C GLU A 53 -21.16 -6.04 22.89
N GLN A 54 -21.64 -7.14 22.31
CA GLN A 54 -20.92 -8.41 22.30
C GLN A 54 -19.65 -8.35 21.44
N ASP A 55 -19.75 -7.74 20.25
CA ASP A 55 -18.61 -7.57 19.34
C ASP A 55 -17.55 -6.65 19.94
N THR A 56 -17.97 -5.52 20.50
CA THR A 56 -17.04 -4.58 21.14
C THR A 56 -16.31 -5.23 22.33
N SER A 57 -17.03 -5.99 23.17
CA SER A 57 -16.44 -6.74 24.28
C SER A 57 -15.45 -7.82 23.80
N ALA A 58 -15.76 -8.53 22.72
CA ALA A 58 -14.85 -9.53 22.15
C ALA A 58 -13.55 -8.90 21.66
N ILE A 59 -13.64 -7.74 21.02
CA ILE A 59 -12.48 -6.99 20.54
C ILE A 59 -11.64 -6.46 21.69
N GLU A 60 -12.24 -5.86 22.72
CA GLU A 60 -11.51 -5.36 23.88
C GLU A 60 -10.71 -6.49 24.57
N ARG A 61 -11.35 -7.65 24.78
CA ARG A 61 -10.67 -8.84 25.33
C ARG A 61 -9.49 -9.28 24.48
N TYR A 62 -9.64 -9.26 23.16
CA TYR A 62 -8.56 -9.62 22.24
C TYR A 62 -7.38 -8.64 22.34
N LEU A 63 -7.64 -7.33 22.38
CA LEU A 63 -6.61 -6.29 22.53
C LEU A 63 -5.90 -6.37 23.89
N ASP A 64 -6.59 -6.81 24.94
CA ASP A 64 -6.01 -6.91 26.28
C ASP A 64 -5.17 -8.17 26.49
N HIS A 65 -5.52 -9.30 25.87
CA HIS A 65 -4.93 -10.60 26.20
C HIS A 65 -4.20 -11.30 25.05
N ASN A 66 -4.59 -11.05 23.79
CA ASN A 66 -4.19 -11.90 22.67
C ASN A 66 -3.38 -11.16 21.60
N TYR A 67 -3.43 -9.82 21.57
CA TYR A 67 -2.74 -9.05 20.55
C TYR A 67 -1.23 -8.93 20.82
N ASP A 68 -0.43 -9.27 19.81
CA ASP A 68 1.01 -9.05 19.79
C ASP A 68 1.33 -7.61 19.34
N TRP A 69 1.71 -6.77 20.31
CA TRP A 69 2.07 -5.37 20.12
C TRP A 69 3.39 -5.13 19.37
N ALA A 70 4.10 -6.20 18.98
CA ALA A 70 5.24 -6.10 18.07
C ALA A 70 4.79 -5.82 16.62
N LYS A 71 3.53 -6.11 16.27
CA LYS A 71 2.98 -5.81 14.95
C LYS A 71 2.29 -4.45 14.96
N PRO A 72 2.63 -3.54 14.04
CA PRO A 72 2.10 -2.19 14.07
C PRO A 72 0.72 -2.06 13.40
N GLY A 73 0.22 -3.06 12.66
CA GLY A 73 -1.11 -2.98 12.04
C GLY A 73 -2.03 -4.11 12.45
N LEU A 74 -3.28 -3.78 12.74
CA LEU A 74 -4.31 -4.73 13.12
C LEU A 74 -5.62 -4.48 12.37
N ALA A 75 -6.18 -5.53 11.77
CA ALA A 75 -7.54 -5.56 11.25
C ALA A 75 -8.34 -6.64 11.97
N ILE A 76 -9.51 -6.31 12.53
CA ILE A 76 -10.40 -7.24 13.21
C ILE A 76 -11.78 -7.21 12.55
N PHE A 77 -12.36 -8.38 12.36
CA PHE A 77 -13.74 -8.57 11.93
C PHE A 77 -14.47 -9.41 12.97
N SER A 78 -15.59 -8.89 13.49
CA SER A 78 -16.40 -9.55 14.51
C SER A 78 -17.87 -9.55 14.10
N ALA A 79 -18.49 -10.72 14.18
CA ALA A 79 -19.93 -10.90 14.28
C ALA A 79 -20.15 -12.00 15.34
N ALA A 80 -20.13 -11.59 16.60
CA ALA A 80 -20.10 -12.48 17.77
C ALA A 80 -21.31 -13.41 17.82
N ASN A 81 -22.47 -12.92 17.40
CA ASN A 81 -23.71 -13.71 17.34
C ASN A 81 -23.64 -14.84 16.28
N ASP A 82 -22.84 -14.68 15.23
CA ASP A 82 -22.59 -15.71 14.20
C ASP A 82 -21.29 -16.48 14.46
N ASN A 83 -20.72 -16.34 15.66
CA ASN A 83 -19.47 -16.96 16.09
C ASN A 83 -18.29 -16.67 15.15
N PHE A 84 -18.33 -15.50 14.51
CA PHE A 84 -17.32 -15.06 13.56
C PHE A 84 -16.39 -14.04 14.21
N PHE A 85 -15.12 -14.42 14.37
CA PHE A 85 -14.08 -13.52 14.84
C PHE A 85 -12.79 -13.80 14.06
N ARG A 86 -12.26 -12.79 13.39
CA ARG A 86 -11.01 -12.86 12.62
C ARG A 86 -10.16 -11.65 12.95
N ALA A 87 -8.91 -11.87 13.32
CA ALA A 87 -7.94 -10.83 13.60
C ALA A 87 -6.68 -11.06 12.75
N TYR A 88 -6.20 -9.99 12.12
CA TYR A 88 -5.06 -10.01 11.22
C TYR A 88 -4.04 -8.97 11.64
N SER A 89 -2.90 -9.44 12.11
CA SER A 89 -1.75 -8.58 12.44
C SER A 89 -0.79 -8.51 11.26
N VAL A 90 -0.42 -7.29 10.85
CA VAL A 90 0.45 -7.01 9.71
C VAL A 90 1.62 -6.10 10.11
N ALA A 91 2.68 -6.10 9.31
CA ALA A 91 3.89 -5.31 9.56
C ALA A 91 3.76 -3.82 9.22
N VAL A 92 2.57 -3.36 8.85
CA VAL A 92 2.31 -1.97 8.47
C VAL A 92 1.04 -1.47 9.17
N PRO A 93 1.09 -0.33 9.88
CA PRO A 93 -0.08 0.23 10.53
C PRO A 93 -1.18 0.60 9.54
N PHE A 94 -2.43 0.36 9.96
CA PHE A 94 -3.61 0.87 9.27
C PHE A 94 -4.02 2.22 9.85
N ARG A 95 -4.84 2.97 9.12
CA ARG A 95 -5.52 4.12 9.73
C ARG A 95 -6.64 3.66 10.63
N ASN A 96 -6.60 4.12 11.88
CA ASN A 96 -7.65 3.96 12.89
C ASN A 96 -9.05 4.23 12.31
N ARG A 97 -9.92 3.22 12.31
CA ARG A 97 -11.35 3.37 11.95
C ARG A 97 -12.16 2.17 12.39
N ILE A 98 -13.46 2.38 12.48
CA ILE A 98 -14.45 1.33 12.73
C ILE A 98 -15.57 1.40 11.70
N ARG A 99 -16.05 0.24 11.25
CA ARG A 99 -17.13 0.10 10.28
C ARG A 99 -18.10 -0.98 10.68
N VAL A 100 -19.37 -0.77 10.36
CA VAL A 100 -20.46 -1.70 10.64
C VAL A 100 -21.26 -1.89 9.36
N GLY A 101 -21.43 -3.13 8.93
CA GLY A 101 -22.20 -3.44 7.72
C GLY A 101 -22.53 -4.92 7.61
N HIS A 102 -23.37 -5.31 6.65
CA HIS A 102 -23.75 -6.72 6.45
C HIS A 102 -22.62 -7.59 5.87
N LYS A 103 -21.51 -6.97 5.47
CA LYS A 103 -20.31 -7.62 4.95
C LYS A 103 -19.07 -7.04 5.65
N PRO A 104 -18.00 -7.83 5.80
CA PRO A 104 -16.71 -7.32 6.26
C PRO A 104 -16.22 -6.16 5.38
N TYR A 105 -15.81 -5.06 5.99
CA TYR A 105 -15.27 -3.91 5.25
C TYR A 105 -13.83 -4.16 4.82
N ILE A 106 -13.63 -4.82 3.67
CA ILE A 106 -12.31 -5.28 3.21
C ILE A 106 -11.50 -4.25 2.41
N LYS A 107 -12.06 -3.09 2.07
CA LYS A 107 -11.39 -2.10 1.19
C LYS A 107 -9.97 -1.74 1.66
N PRO A 108 -9.72 -1.47 2.95
CA PRO A 108 -8.35 -1.19 3.42
C PRO A 108 -7.40 -2.39 3.29
N LEU A 109 -7.89 -3.63 3.46
CA LEU A 109 -7.08 -4.83 3.23
C LEU A 109 -6.74 -5.04 1.76
N ALA A 110 -7.70 -4.82 0.86
CA ALA A 110 -7.47 -4.93 -0.58
C ALA A 110 -6.42 -3.91 -1.05
N HIS A 111 -6.57 -2.64 -0.62
CA HIS A 111 -5.55 -1.62 -0.85
C HIS A 111 -4.19 -2.07 -0.28
N PHE A 112 -4.16 -2.54 0.96
CA PHE A 112 -2.91 -3.02 1.58
C PHE A 112 -2.22 -4.13 0.77
N LEU A 113 -2.98 -5.13 0.30
CA LEU A 113 -2.49 -6.23 -0.53
C LEU A 113 -1.92 -5.76 -1.87
N ASP A 114 -2.53 -4.76 -2.51
CA ASP A 114 -2.06 -4.24 -3.79
C ASP A 114 -0.81 -3.35 -3.63
N TYR A 115 -0.76 -2.52 -2.58
CA TYR A 115 0.30 -1.52 -2.41
C TYR A 115 1.53 -2.04 -1.67
N TYR A 116 1.35 -2.95 -0.70
CA TYR A 116 2.43 -3.55 0.08
C TYR A 116 2.73 -4.98 -0.36
N ALA A 117 2.26 -5.37 -1.55
CA ALA A 117 2.60 -6.63 -2.19
C ALA A 117 4.12 -6.80 -2.38
N HIS A 118 4.53 -7.94 -2.95
CA HIS A 118 5.92 -8.31 -3.19
C HIS A 118 6.80 -7.16 -3.69
N TYR A 119 7.74 -6.72 -2.84
CA TYR A 119 8.75 -5.74 -3.18
C TYR A 119 10.14 -6.27 -2.81
N GLY A 120 11.14 -5.86 -3.60
CA GLY A 120 12.53 -6.24 -3.41
C GLY A 120 13.36 -5.04 -2.94
N VAL A 121 14.42 -5.32 -2.19
CA VAL A 121 15.43 -4.34 -1.83
C VAL A 121 16.80 -4.92 -2.16
N ILE A 122 17.65 -4.12 -2.83
CA ILE A 122 19.04 -4.47 -3.10
C ILE A 122 19.92 -3.43 -2.43
N MET A 123 20.69 -3.84 -1.42
CA MET A 123 21.78 -3.05 -0.89
C MET A 123 23.03 -3.37 -1.72
N VAL A 124 23.71 -2.36 -2.25
CA VAL A 124 24.89 -2.52 -3.12
C VAL A 124 26.04 -1.62 -2.69
N ASP A 125 27.25 -2.17 -2.72
CA ASP A 125 28.52 -1.48 -2.50
C ASP A 125 29.57 -2.02 -3.49
N ARG A 126 30.76 -1.43 -3.49
CA ARG A 126 31.88 -1.76 -4.38
C ARG A 126 32.37 -3.21 -4.26
N LEU A 127 32.13 -3.85 -3.11
CA LEU A 127 32.57 -5.22 -2.82
C LEU A 127 31.47 -6.27 -3.05
N GLY A 128 30.20 -5.93 -2.88
CA GLY A 128 29.14 -6.93 -2.85
C GLY A 128 27.74 -6.34 -2.78
N ALA A 129 26.76 -7.23 -2.62
CA ALA A 129 25.35 -6.88 -2.56
C ALA A 129 24.58 -7.76 -1.57
N ARG A 130 23.52 -7.21 -0.98
CA ARG A 130 22.54 -7.95 -0.17
C ARG A 130 21.16 -7.78 -0.79
N PHE A 131 20.44 -8.88 -0.93
CA PHE A 131 19.12 -8.93 -1.54
C PHE A 131 18.10 -9.29 -0.47
N PHE A 132 16.98 -8.58 -0.49
CA PHE A 132 15.86 -8.81 0.41
C PHE A 132 14.58 -8.88 -0.39
N GLU A 133 13.74 -9.85 -0.08
CA GLU A 133 12.37 -9.92 -0.55
C GLU A 133 11.44 -9.69 0.63
N TYR A 134 10.52 -8.75 0.43
CA TYR A 134 9.47 -8.44 1.37
C TYR A 134 8.10 -8.74 0.76
N HIS A 135 7.20 -9.25 1.59
CA HIS A 135 5.79 -9.40 1.27
C HIS A 135 4.95 -8.84 2.41
N LEU A 136 4.06 -7.88 2.13
CA LEU A 136 3.22 -7.22 3.12
C LEU A 136 4.02 -6.58 4.27
N GLY A 137 5.22 -6.10 3.95
CA GLY A 137 6.16 -5.52 4.92
C GLY A 137 6.93 -6.55 5.75
N GLU A 138 6.75 -7.85 5.53
CA GLU A 138 7.48 -8.92 6.22
C GLU A 138 8.58 -9.50 5.35
N LEU A 139 9.77 -9.71 5.93
CA LEU A 139 10.89 -10.33 5.25
C LEU A 139 10.55 -11.79 4.93
N GLN A 140 10.62 -12.15 3.65
CA GLN A 140 10.39 -13.51 3.17
C GLN A 140 11.70 -14.27 2.98
N SER A 141 12.68 -13.61 2.37
CA SER A 141 13.96 -14.23 2.04
C SER A 141 15.04 -13.17 1.91
N THR A 142 16.27 -13.55 2.29
CA THR A 142 17.46 -12.73 2.11
C THR A 142 18.59 -13.58 1.56
N GLU A 143 19.39 -13.00 0.68
CA GLU A 143 20.61 -13.59 0.14
C GLU A 143 21.68 -12.50 0.01
N GLY A 144 22.94 -12.87 -0.13
CA GLY A 144 24.03 -11.94 -0.32
C GLY A 144 25.03 -12.46 -1.35
N PHE A 145 25.68 -11.51 -2.02
CA PHE A 145 26.80 -11.76 -2.90
C PHE A 145 28.01 -10.97 -2.38
N MET A 146 29.15 -11.65 -2.26
CA MET A 146 30.43 -11.04 -1.94
C MET A 146 31.39 -11.28 -3.10
N GLY A 147 31.87 -10.20 -3.69
CA GLY A 147 32.85 -10.21 -4.77
C GLY A 147 34.29 -10.27 -4.25
N GLU A 148 35.23 -10.00 -5.15
CA GLU A 148 36.66 -9.99 -4.85
C GLU A 148 37.06 -8.72 -4.08
N ASP A 149 37.95 -8.86 -3.10
CA ASP A 149 38.47 -7.73 -2.31
C ASP A 149 39.16 -6.69 -3.21
N VAL A 150 38.66 -5.46 -3.17
CA VAL A 150 39.29 -4.32 -3.84
C VAL A 150 40.48 -3.86 -2.99
N ARG A 151 41.62 -4.55 -3.15
CA ARG A 151 42.87 -4.12 -2.52
C ARG A 151 43.37 -2.87 -3.22
N LYS A 152 43.43 -1.74 -2.51
CA LYS A 152 44.22 -0.59 -2.96
C LYS A 152 45.66 -1.04 -3.07
N LEU A 153 46.21 -1.12 -4.28
CA LEU A 153 47.65 -1.23 -4.40
C LEU A 153 48.21 0.06 -3.78
N LYS A 154 48.84 -0.05 -2.60
CA LYS A 154 49.67 1.03 -2.06
C LYS A 154 50.51 1.54 -3.21
N LYS A 155 50.38 2.83 -3.56
CA LYS A 155 51.36 3.51 -4.42
C LYS A 155 52.73 3.13 -3.87
N GLY A 156 53.43 2.27 -4.60
CA GLY A 156 54.71 1.74 -4.16
C GLY A 156 55.65 2.92 -3.95
N SER A 157 56.02 3.15 -2.69
CA SER A 157 57.30 3.77 -2.38
C SER A 157 58.36 2.80 -2.93
N GLY A 158 58.91 3.11 -4.09
CA GLY A 158 59.78 2.22 -4.83
C GLY A 158 60.38 2.88 -6.07
N SER A 159 61.53 3.51 -5.85
CA SER A 159 62.49 3.95 -6.86
C SER A 159 62.13 5.19 -7.67
N SER A 160 62.64 6.32 -7.21
CA SER A 160 63.13 7.43 -8.02
C SER A 160 64.22 6.95 -9.00
N ALA A 161 63.86 6.12 -9.97
CA ALA A 161 64.61 5.96 -11.20
C ALA A 161 64.15 7.07 -12.16
N VAL A 162 64.99 8.08 -12.30
CA VAL A 162 64.81 9.20 -13.23
C VAL A 162 64.62 8.65 -14.64
N GLY A 163 63.40 8.78 -15.20
CA GLY A 163 63.16 8.52 -16.64
C GLY A 163 61.86 7.83 -17.03
N MET A 164 61.10 7.19 -16.13
CA MET A 164 59.87 6.48 -16.51
C MET A 164 58.61 7.33 -16.26
N ARG A 165 58.01 7.86 -17.35
CA ARG A 165 56.61 8.32 -17.36
C ARG A 165 55.70 7.11 -17.17
N GLY A 166 54.98 6.99 -16.05
CA GLY A 166 54.07 5.85 -15.88
C GLY A 166 53.27 5.74 -14.58
N GLY A 167 52.79 6.84 -14.01
CA GLY A 167 51.90 6.80 -12.84
C GLY A 167 50.40 6.77 -13.22
N LEU A 168 49.91 5.69 -13.84
CA LEU A 168 48.50 5.58 -14.29
C LEU A 168 47.84 4.20 -14.04
N GLY A 169 48.55 3.22 -13.45
CA GLY A 169 48.10 1.81 -13.44
C GLY A 169 47.20 1.37 -12.27
N GLY A 170 47.26 2.01 -11.10
CA GLY A 170 46.56 1.52 -9.90
C GLY A 170 45.03 1.70 -9.92
N GLY A 171 44.55 2.87 -10.36
CA GLY A 171 43.11 3.17 -10.35
C GLY A 171 42.30 2.35 -11.35
N ARG A 172 42.86 2.04 -12.54
CA ARG A 172 42.15 1.26 -13.57
C ARG A 172 41.87 -0.18 -13.14
N HIS A 173 42.81 -0.81 -12.43
CA HIS A 173 42.61 -2.17 -11.93
C HIS A 173 41.58 -2.21 -10.80
N GLU A 174 41.60 -1.21 -9.90
CA GLU A 174 40.58 -1.07 -8.85
C GLU A 174 39.17 -0.87 -9.45
N GLU A 175 39.04 0.00 -10.45
CA GLU A 175 37.77 0.23 -11.17
C GLU A 175 37.28 -1.03 -11.90
N GLU A 176 38.19 -1.80 -12.51
CA GLU A 176 37.86 -3.05 -13.20
C GLU A 176 37.34 -4.13 -12.24
N VAL A 177 37.97 -4.28 -11.06
CA VAL A 177 37.52 -5.22 -10.02
C VAL A 177 36.15 -4.81 -9.48
N VAL A 178 35.94 -3.51 -9.20
CA VAL A 178 34.64 -2.99 -8.76
C VAL A 178 33.57 -3.26 -9.81
N HIS A 179 33.83 -2.95 -11.07
CA HIS A 179 32.87 -3.16 -12.15
C HIS A 179 32.53 -4.65 -12.32
N ARG A 180 33.51 -5.55 -12.20
CA ARG A 180 33.30 -7.00 -12.21
C ARG A 180 32.43 -7.44 -11.03
N ASN A 181 32.73 -7.00 -9.81
CA ASN A 181 31.94 -7.30 -8.62
C ASN A 181 30.48 -6.85 -8.78
N LEU A 182 30.25 -5.63 -9.31
CA LEU A 182 28.90 -5.13 -9.56
C LEU A 182 28.17 -5.94 -10.63
N ARG A 183 28.87 -6.40 -11.67
CA ARG A 183 28.29 -7.24 -12.71
C ARG A 183 27.88 -8.61 -12.17
N ASP A 184 28.74 -9.23 -11.38
CA ASP A 184 28.47 -10.54 -10.79
C ASP A 184 27.34 -10.43 -9.74
N ALA A 185 27.32 -9.35 -8.96
CA ALA A 185 26.22 -9.02 -8.06
C ALA A 185 24.89 -8.82 -8.80
N ALA A 186 24.90 -8.18 -9.98
CA ALA A 186 23.71 -8.00 -10.80
C ALA A 186 23.17 -9.33 -11.35
N ALA A 187 24.07 -10.25 -11.72
CA ALA A 187 23.69 -11.61 -12.11
C ALA A 187 23.09 -12.39 -10.94
N ALA A 188 23.68 -12.28 -9.74
CA ALA A 188 23.13 -12.89 -8.52
C ALA A 188 21.75 -12.33 -8.16
N ALA A 189 21.57 -11.01 -8.22
CA ALA A 189 20.27 -10.36 -8.02
C ALA A 189 19.22 -10.88 -9.02
N SER A 190 19.62 -11.04 -10.28
CA SER A 190 18.74 -11.58 -11.33
C SER A 190 18.29 -13.01 -11.02
N SER A 191 19.20 -13.85 -10.54
CA SER A 191 18.89 -15.22 -10.12
C SER A 191 17.95 -15.24 -8.91
N PHE A 192 18.21 -14.41 -7.90
CA PHE A 192 17.39 -14.29 -6.70
C PHE A 192 15.95 -13.90 -7.05
N PHE A 193 15.77 -12.90 -7.92
CA PHE A 193 14.44 -12.39 -8.30
C PHE A 193 13.76 -13.12 -9.47
N ALA A 194 14.42 -14.05 -10.15
CA ALA A 194 13.91 -14.70 -11.38
C ALA A 194 12.54 -15.39 -11.21
N HIS A 195 12.30 -16.00 -10.05
CA HIS A 195 11.06 -16.74 -9.77
C HIS A 195 10.13 -16.00 -8.81
N ARG A 196 10.40 -14.72 -8.55
CA ARG A 196 9.69 -13.93 -7.54
C ARG A 196 8.87 -12.84 -8.23
N ALA A 197 7.63 -12.68 -7.80
CA ALA A 197 6.68 -11.73 -8.40
C ALA A 197 6.92 -10.28 -7.95
N VAL A 198 8.16 -9.80 -8.01
CA VAL A 198 8.54 -8.47 -7.52
C VAL A 198 8.01 -7.40 -8.49
N ARG A 199 7.11 -6.56 -7.98
CA ARG A 199 6.54 -5.43 -8.77
C ARG A 199 7.29 -4.13 -8.53
N ARG A 200 7.98 -4.01 -7.40
CA ARG A 200 8.69 -2.80 -6.96
C ARG A 200 10.05 -3.18 -6.40
N LEU A 201 11.09 -2.46 -6.80
CA LEU A 201 12.47 -2.67 -6.40
C LEU A 201 13.05 -1.38 -5.84
N PHE A 202 13.73 -1.45 -4.69
CA PHE A 202 14.47 -0.33 -4.12
C PHE A 202 15.97 -0.64 -4.13
N LEU A 203 16.79 0.35 -4.48
CA LEU A 203 18.25 0.24 -4.43
C LEU A 203 18.79 1.09 -3.28
N GLY A 204 19.55 0.46 -2.39
CA GLY A 204 20.23 1.12 -1.28
C GLY A 204 21.74 1.09 -1.45
N GLY A 205 22.42 2.19 -1.19
CA GLY A 205 23.88 2.26 -1.22
C GLY A 205 24.39 3.65 -1.62
N ALA A 206 25.70 3.78 -1.82
CA ALA A 206 26.26 5.03 -2.30
C ALA A 206 25.69 5.41 -3.68
N THR A 207 25.45 6.70 -3.91
CA THR A 207 24.82 7.22 -5.13
C THR A 207 25.56 6.80 -6.41
N GLU A 208 26.89 6.84 -6.40
CA GLU A 208 27.69 6.43 -7.55
C GLU A 208 27.56 4.93 -7.84
N THR A 209 27.62 4.09 -6.80
CA THR A 209 27.54 2.64 -6.92
C THR A 209 26.16 2.17 -7.38
N THR A 210 25.10 2.75 -6.81
CA THR A 210 23.72 2.42 -7.19
C THR A 210 23.41 2.82 -8.64
N ALA A 211 23.96 3.95 -9.12
CA ALA A 211 23.84 4.36 -10.51
C ALA A 211 24.50 3.37 -11.48
N GLN A 212 25.75 2.97 -11.21
CA GLN A 212 26.45 1.96 -12.02
C GLN A 212 25.74 0.60 -11.98
N PHE A 213 25.33 0.16 -10.79
CA PHE A 213 24.64 -1.11 -10.61
C PHE A 213 23.30 -1.15 -11.36
N ARG A 214 22.57 -0.04 -11.38
CA ARG A 214 21.31 0.09 -12.14
C ARG A 214 21.49 -0.21 -13.62
N GLU A 215 22.58 0.24 -14.23
CA GLU A 215 22.87 0.01 -15.65
C GLU A 215 23.19 -1.47 -15.95
N LEU A 216 23.74 -2.19 -14.97
CA LEU A 216 24.12 -3.60 -15.08
C LEU A 216 22.95 -4.57 -14.85
N LEU A 217 21.86 -4.12 -14.21
CA LEU A 217 20.66 -4.94 -13.99
C LEU A 217 19.95 -5.26 -15.31
N PRO A 218 19.28 -6.42 -15.43
CA PRO A 218 18.40 -6.69 -16.57
C PRO A 218 17.27 -5.66 -16.68
N LYS A 219 16.84 -5.36 -17.92
CA LYS A 219 15.76 -4.39 -18.19
C LYS A 219 14.49 -4.64 -17.37
N GLN A 220 14.13 -5.89 -17.14
CA GLN A 220 12.97 -6.28 -16.32
C GLN A 220 13.08 -5.73 -14.88
N LEU A 221 14.22 -5.93 -14.22
CA LEU A 221 14.44 -5.39 -12.88
C LEU A 221 14.57 -3.86 -12.90
N GLN A 222 15.19 -3.30 -13.94
CA GLN A 222 15.28 -1.83 -14.09
C GLN A 222 13.88 -1.17 -14.15
N THR A 223 12.91 -1.79 -14.83
CA THR A 223 11.54 -1.27 -14.90
C THR A 223 10.78 -1.35 -13.58
N CYS A 224 11.20 -2.24 -12.68
CA CYS A 224 10.62 -2.36 -11.34
C CYS A 224 11.22 -1.36 -10.33
N ILE A 225 12.34 -0.68 -10.67
CA ILE A 225 12.99 0.26 -9.75
C ILE A 225 12.05 1.42 -9.45
N THR A 226 11.57 1.46 -8.21
CA THR A 226 10.64 2.47 -7.71
C THR A 226 11.38 3.60 -6.98
N GLY A 227 12.55 3.31 -6.40
CA GLY A 227 13.34 4.32 -5.69
C GLY A 227 14.78 3.89 -5.43
N VAL A 228 15.62 4.89 -5.13
CA VAL A 228 17.02 4.72 -4.73
C VAL A 228 17.24 5.54 -3.45
N PHE A 229 17.98 4.99 -2.49
CA PHE A 229 18.29 5.66 -1.23
C PHE A 229 19.75 5.44 -0.81
N ASN A 230 20.30 6.39 -0.07
CA ASN A 230 21.63 6.27 0.50
C ASN A 230 21.55 5.65 1.90
N MET A 231 22.22 4.52 2.08
CA MET A 231 22.30 3.79 3.35
C MET A 231 23.51 2.86 3.31
N ASP A 232 24.10 2.60 4.47
CA ASP A 232 25.24 1.68 4.60
C ASP A 232 24.84 0.25 4.21
N MET A 233 25.72 -0.46 3.49
CA MET A 233 25.54 -1.87 3.15
C MET A 233 25.27 -2.75 4.38
N ASN A 234 25.89 -2.41 5.52
CA ASN A 234 25.83 -3.15 6.76
C ASN A 234 24.65 -2.73 7.65
N ALA A 235 23.77 -1.84 7.16
CA ALA A 235 22.56 -1.48 7.87
C ALA A 235 21.75 -2.73 8.26
N GLY A 236 21.11 -2.65 9.42
CA GLY A 236 20.28 -3.73 9.93
C GLY A 236 19.04 -3.93 9.06
N GLU A 237 18.55 -5.17 8.97
CA GLU A 237 17.34 -5.50 8.22
C GLU A 237 16.14 -4.63 8.64
N HIS A 238 15.98 -4.40 9.94
CA HIS A 238 14.92 -3.55 10.49
C HIS A 238 14.97 -2.11 9.94
N GLU A 239 16.16 -1.53 9.86
CA GLU A 239 16.38 -0.17 9.37
C GLU A 239 16.08 -0.06 7.86
N ILE A 240 16.55 -1.05 7.09
CA ILE A 240 16.27 -1.18 5.65
C ILE A 240 14.77 -1.30 5.40
N ARG A 241 14.09 -2.17 6.16
CA ARG A 241 12.65 -2.38 6.08
C ARG A 241 11.87 -1.11 6.39
N GLN A 242 12.20 -0.42 7.48
CA GLN A 242 11.53 0.81 7.86
C GLN A 242 11.69 1.88 6.77
N ARG A 243 12.92 2.08 6.29
CA ARG A 243 13.20 3.07 5.24
C ARG A 243 12.46 2.78 3.94
N THR A 244 12.40 1.52 3.54
CA THR A 244 11.73 1.12 2.29
C THR A 244 10.21 1.19 2.41
N LEU A 245 9.63 0.89 3.57
CA LEU A 245 8.21 1.12 3.85
C LEU A 245 7.83 2.61 3.81
N GLU A 246 8.68 3.50 4.33
CA GLU A 246 8.49 4.96 4.21
C GLU A 246 8.48 5.40 2.75
N MET A 247 9.48 4.98 1.96
CA MET A 247 9.55 5.32 0.54
C MET A 247 8.34 4.78 -0.25
N LEU A 248 7.85 3.59 0.11
CA LEU A 248 6.68 2.98 -0.51
C LEU A 248 5.40 3.82 -0.25
N ARG A 249 5.25 4.34 0.98
CA ARG A 249 4.16 5.25 1.35
C ARG A 249 4.25 6.58 0.62
N GLU A 250 5.44 7.16 0.54
CA GLU A 250 5.70 8.40 -0.19
C GLU A 250 5.33 8.25 -1.67
N ALA A 251 5.79 7.17 -2.31
CA ALA A 251 5.48 6.87 -3.70
C ALA A 251 3.97 6.67 -3.93
N ASN A 252 3.27 6.00 -3.00
CA ASN A 252 1.81 5.86 -3.10
C ASN A 252 1.10 7.22 -2.97
N SER A 253 1.50 8.02 -1.99
CA SER A 253 0.92 9.35 -1.77
C SER A 253 1.13 10.26 -2.98
N GLU A 254 2.30 10.24 -3.60
CA GLU A 254 2.57 11.04 -4.80
C GLU A 254 1.71 10.58 -5.99
N ARG A 255 1.55 9.27 -6.20
CA ARG A 255 0.69 8.72 -7.24
C ARG A 255 -0.78 9.12 -7.03
N GLU A 256 -1.27 8.98 -5.79
CA GLU A 256 -2.63 9.39 -5.42
C GLU A 256 -2.87 10.89 -5.65
N LYS A 257 -1.90 11.74 -5.31
CA LYS A 257 -1.96 13.19 -5.58
C LYS A 257 -2.09 13.47 -7.07
N LYS A 258 -1.21 12.89 -7.89
CA LYS A 258 -1.25 13.05 -9.36
C LYS A 258 -2.60 12.60 -9.94
N LEU A 259 -3.12 11.47 -9.47
CA LEU A 259 -4.42 10.95 -9.89
C LEU A 259 -5.57 11.94 -9.58
N VAL A 260 -5.57 12.53 -8.39
CA VAL A 260 -6.57 13.55 -8.01
C VAL A 260 -6.40 14.84 -8.81
N ASP A 261 -5.16 15.30 -9.02
CA ASP A 261 -4.89 16.50 -9.81
C ASP A 261 -5.35 16.32 -11.27
N ASP A 262 -5.11 15.15 -11.86
CA ASP A 262 -5.58 14.79 -13.19
C ASP A 262 -7.12 14.74 -13.27
N LEU A 263 -7.76 14.15 -12.25
CA LEU A 263 -9.23 14.08 -12.15
C LEU A 263 -9.86 15.48 -12.16
N ILE A 264 -9.35 16.37 -11.32
CA ILE A 264 -9.83 17.75 -11.21
C ILE A 264 -9.57 18.51 -12.51
N THR A 265 -8.38 18.35 -13.09
CA THR A 265 -8.01 19.03 -14.33
C THR A 265 -8.89 18.60 -15.51
N GLN A 266 -9.21 17.31 -15.62
CA GLN A 266 -10.08 16.81 -16.68
C GLN A 266 -11.53 17.25 -16.49
N SER A 267 -12.03 17.22 -15.24
CA SER A 267 -13.38 17.69 -14.93
C SER A 267 -13.53 19.19 -15.22
N ALA A 268 -12.57 20.02 -14.82
CA ALA A 268 -12.58 21.45 -15.10
C ALA A 268 -12.55 21.80 -16.60
N LYS A 269 -12.03 20.89 -17.45
CA LYS A 269 -12.02 21.03 -18.91
C LYS A 269 -13.30 20.50 -19.57
N GLY A 270 -14.25 19.96 -18.81
CA GLY A 270 -15.42 19.26 -19.35
C GLY A 270 -15.05 18.03 -20.17
N ALA A 271 -13.89 17.41 -19.88
CA ALA A 271 -13.43 16.20 -20.54
C ALA A 271 -14.04 14.96 -19.86
N SER A 272 -13.43 13.78 -20.03
CA SER A 272 -13.91 12.51 -19.51
C SER A 272 -13.70 12.33 -17.99
N ALA A 273 -14.11 13.30 -17.17
CA ALA A 273 -14.10 13.20 -15.71
C ALA A 273 -15.18 14.07 -15.05
N VAL A 274 -15.69 13.61 -13.89
CA VAL A 274 -16.66 14.33 -13.05
C VAL A 274 -16.19 14.34 -11.60
N ILE A 275 -16.58 15.37 -10.84
CA ILE A 275 -16.26 15.52 -9.42
C ILE A 275 -17.51 15.86 -8.62
N GLY A 276 -17.50 15.50 -7.34
CA GLY A 276 -18.62 15.72 -6.44
C GLY A 276 -19.64 14.59 -6.49
N LEU A 277 -20.44 14.52 -5.42
CA LEU A 277 -21.30 13.38 -5.14
C LEU A 277 -22.37 13.17 -6.23
N ASP A 278 -23.14 14.21 -6.53
CA ASP A 278 -24.28 14.08 -7.43
C ASP A 278 -23.87 13.71 -8.86
N GLU A 279 -22.88 14.41 -9.43
CA GLU A 279 -22.40 14.14 -10.78
C GLU A 279 -21.80 12.73 -10.91
N THR A 280 -21.09 12.29 -9.85
CA THR A 280 -20.49 10.95 -9.84
C THR A 280 -21.55 9.87 -9.73
N LEU A 281 -22.54 10.02 -8.84
CA LEU A 281 -23.64 9.06 -8.73
C LEU A 281 -24.43 8.96 -10.03
N GLN A 282 -24.70 10.10 -10.70
CA GLN A 282 -25.34 10.10 -12.01
C GLN A 282 -24.49 9.35 -13.05
N ALA A 283 -23.19 9.60 -13.11
CA ALA A 283 -22.30 8.92 -14.05
C ALA A 283 -22.24 7.39 -13.83
N ILE A 284 -22.37 6.93 -12.57
CA ILE A 284 -22.49 5.51 -12.23
C ILE A 284 -23.81 4.94 -12.73
N CYS A 285 -24.93 5.65 -12.52
CA CYS A 285 -26.23 5.25 -13.04
C CYS A 285 -26.22 5.15 -14.57
N ASP A 286 -25.52 6.07 -15.24
CA ASP A 286 -25.36 6.08 -16.70
C ASP A 286 -24.35 5.02 -17.21
N LYS A 287 -23.72 4.25 -16.32
CA LYS A 287 -22.70 3.21 -16.62
C LYS A 287 -21.47 3.74 -17.35
N ARG A 288 -21.14 5.01 -17.14
CA ARG A 288 -20.04 5.71 -17.82
C ARG A 288 -18.72 5.63 -17.07
N VAL A 289 -18.71 5.15 -15.84
CA VAL A 289 -17.51 5.18 -15.00
C VAL A 289 -16.48 4.14 -15.45
N GLN A 290 -15.25 4.63 -15.70
CA GLN A 290 -14.06 3.81 -15.91
C GLN A 290 -13.31 3.59 -14.60
N LEU A 291 -13.09 4.66 -13.85
CA LEU A 291 -12.38 4.64 -12.57
C LEU A 291 -13.07 5.57 -11.59
N LEU A 292 -13.64 5.00 -10.54
CA LEU A 292 -14.19 5.73 -9.41
C LEU A 292 -13.07 6.06 -8.42
N VAL A 293 -12.94 7.33 -8.04
CA VAL A 293 -11.96 7.82 -7.08
C VAL A 293 -12.69 8.29 -5.83
N LEU A 294 -12.36 7.68 -4.68
CA LEU A 294 -13.03 7.92 -3.41
C LEU A 294 -12.03 8.38 -2.36
N SER A 295 -12.43 9.37 -1.56
CA SER A 295 -11.72 9.65 -0.32
C SER A 295 -11.87 8.48 0.63
N ASP A 296 -10.74 8.05 1.16
CA ASP A 296 -10.68 6.98 2.14
C ASP A 296 -11.52 7.31 3.37
N GLY A 297 -12.47 6.42 3.68
CA GLY A 297 -13.38 6.60 4.81
C GLY A 297 -14.58 7.52 4.54
N TYR A 298 -14.77 8.04 3.33
CA TYR A 298 -15.94 8.85 3.00
C TYR A 298 -17.21 8.00 2.97
N GLN A 299 -18.26 8.48 3.65
CA GLN A 299 -19.58 7.89 3.70
C GLN A 299 -20.62 8.98 3.69
N THR A 300 -21.76 8.69 3.08
CA THR A 300 -22.91 9.61 3.08
C THR A 300 -24.17 8.77 2.96
N PRO A 301 -25.22 9.06 3.77
CA PRO A 301 -26.49 8.39 3.62
C PRO A 301 -27.12 8.73 2.27
N GLY A 302 -27.94 7.83 1.75
CA GLY A 302 -28.63 8.06 0.49
C GLY A 302 -29.69 7.00 0.23
N TYR A 303 -30.05 6.87 -1.04
CA TYR A 303 -31.09 5.98 -1.49
C TYR A 303 -30.59 5.18 -2.68
N LEU A 304 -31.00 3.92 -2.73
CA LEU A 304 -30.70 3.05 -3.86
C LEU A 304 -31.93 2.27 -4.31
N HIS A 305 -31.90 1.83 -5.56
CA HIS A 305 -32.79 0.82 -6.08
C HIS A 305 -31.94 -0.31 -6.66
N GLU A 306 -31.98 -1.49 -6.04
CA GLU A 306 -31.09 -2.61 -6.38
C GLU A 306 -31.31 -3.11 -7.80
N GLU A 307 -32.56 -3.23 -8.25
CA GLU A 307 -32.87 -3.84 -9.56
C GLU A 307 -32.38 -2.99 -10.73
N SER A 308 -32.43 -1.67 -10.60
CA SER A 308 -32.00 -0.74 -11.66
C SER A 308 -30.60 -0.18 -11.45
N GLU A 309 -29.90 -0.59 -10.38
CA GLU A 309 -28.60 -0.04 -9.97
C GLU A 309 -28.60 1.49 -9.79
N LEU A 310 -29.74 2.08 -9.43
CA LEU A 310 -29.86 3.52 -9.24
C LEU A 310 -29.33 3.90 -7.86
N VAL A 311 -28.48 4.93 -7.79
CA VAL A 311 -27.98 5.51 -6.55
C VAL A 311 -28.16 7.02 -6.56
N VAL A 312 -28.75 7.57 -5.50
CA VAL A 312 -28.93 9.02 -5.35
C VAL A 312 -28.67 9.44 -3.91
N ALA A 313 -28.05 10.62 -3.74
CA ALA A 313 -27.83 11.20 -2.43
C ALA A 313 -29.11 11.82 -1.83
N ASN A 314 -30.07 12.21 -2.68
CA ASN A 314 -31.30 12.87 -2.28
C ASN A 314 -32.47 12.44 -3.17
N LEU A 315 -33.61 12.11 -2.56
CA LEU A 315 -34.87 11.75 -3.22
C LEU A 315 -35.34 12.80 -4.23
N ALA A 316 -35.10 14.09 -3.98
CA ALA A 316 -35.49 15.17 -4.88
C ALA A 316 -34.80 15.11 -6.26
N LYS A 317 -33.72 14.34 -6.37
CA LYS A 317 -32.97 14.13 -7.61
C LYS A 317 -33.26 12.77 -8.24
N SER A 318 -34.16 11.97 -7.65
CA SER A 318 -34.53 10.68 -8.19
C SER A 318 -35.61 10.82 -9.27
N PRO A 319 -35.47 10.12 -10.41
CA PRO A 319 -36.56 9.94 -11.36
C PRO A 319 -37.62 8.93 -10.86
N MET A 320 -37.32 8.19 -9.78
CA MET A 320 -38.20 7.16 -9.19
C MET A 320 -38.97 7.67 -7.99
N SER A 321 -40.08 7.00 -7.68
CA SER A 321 -40.90 7.35 -6.53
C SER A 321 -40.27 6.87 -5.22
N ASP A 322 -40.53 7.57 -4.11
CA ASP A 322 -39.98 7.27 -2.77
C ASP A 322 -40.25 5.82 -2.31
N ARG A 323 -41.34 5.21 -2.79
CA ARG A 323 -41.73 3.84 -2.44
C ARG A 323 -40.87 2.75 -3.08
N GLU A 324 -40.12 3.09 -4.13
CA GLU A 324 -39.26 2.16 -4.86
C GLU A 324 -37.81 2.23 -4.36
N LEU A 325 -37.48 3.20 -3.50
CA LEU A 325 -36.12 3.45 -3.06
C LEU A 325 -35.87 2.95 -1.64
N THR A 326 -34.77 2.25 -1.46
CA THR A 326 -34.32 1.78 -0.15
C THR A 326 -33.33 2.78 0.42
N ALA A 327 -33.62 3.31 1.61
CA ALA A 327 -32.70 4.18 2.33
C ALA A 327 -31.51 3.37 2.85
N VAL A 328 -30.30 3.89 2.65
CA VAL A 328 -29.06 3.29 3.10
C VAL A 328 -28.19 4.27 3.87
N ASP A 329 -27.52 3.74 4.89
CA ASP A 329 -26.59 4.52 5.73
C ASP A 329 -25.34 4.97 4.93
N ASP A 330 -24.95 4.20 3.89
CA ASP A 330 -23.78 4.47 3.06
C ASP A 330 -24.06 4.21 1.57
N VAL A 331 -24.42 5.25 0.84
CA VAL A 331 -24.65 5.18 -0.61
C VAL A 331 -23.34 5.01 -1.39
N ILE A 332 -22.20 5.37 -0.79
CA ILE A 332 -20.88 5.25 -1.44
C ILE A 332 -20.49 3.79 -1.59
N ASP A 333 -20.89 2.92 -0.65
CA ASP A 333 -20.64 1.49 -0.73
C ASP A 333 -21.46 0.82 -1.85
N ALA A 334 -22.72 1.23 -2.00
CA ALA A 334 -23.56 0.81 -3.13
C ALA A 334 -22.99 1.29 -4.47
N ALA A 335 -22.60 2.56 -4.56
CA ALA A 335 -21.99 3.17 -5.74
C ALA A 335 -20.69 2.44 -6.16
N ALA A 336 -19.85 2.08 -5.18
CA ALA A 336 -18.67 1.25 -5.39
C ALA A 336 -19.04 -0.13 -5.95
N THR A 337 -20.03 -0.79 -5.35
CA THR A 337 -20.48 -2.12 -5.77
C THR A 337 -20.98 -2.11 -7.22
N PHE A 338 -21.82 -1.14 -7.58
CA PHE A 338 -22.32 -1.00 -8.95
C PHE A 338 -21.22 -0.66 -9.95
N THR A 339 -20.26 0.20 -9.58
CA THR A 339 -19.10 0.50 -10.43
C THR A 339 -18.33 -0.78 -10.79
N LEU A 340 -18.06 -1.65 -9.82
CA LEU A 340 -17.39 -2.93 -10.06
C LEU A 340 -18.23 -3.86 -10.92
N ALA A 341 -19.53 -3.99 -10.65
CA ALA A 341 -20.45 -4.81 -11.43
C ALA A 341 -20.50 -4.39 -12.91
N GLN A 342 -20.38 -3.09 -13.18
CA GLN A 342 -20.35 -2.50 -14.52
C GLN A 342 -18.96 -2.58 -15.19
N GLY A 343 -17.97 -3.19 -14.52
CA GLY A 343 -16.60 -3.36 -15.01
C GLY A 343 -15.69 -2.13 -14.83
N GLY A 344 -16.11 -1.16 -14.02
CA GLY A 344 -15.28 -0.05 -13.60
C GLY A 344 -14.26 -0.47 -12.54
N LYS A 345 -13.26 0.37 -12.31
CA LYS A 345 -12.27 0.20 -11.24
C LYS A 345 -12.54 1.19 -10.11
N ILE A 346 -12.00 0.91 -8.93
CA ILE A 346 -12.08 1.80 -7.77
C ILE A 346 -10.68 2.10 -7.28
N GLU A 347 -10.42 3.37 -7.04
CA GLU A 347 -9.23 3.86 -6.36
C GLU A 347 -9.66 4.58 -5.08
N VAL A 348 -9.07 4.18 -3.96
CA VAL A 348 -9.29 4.83 -2.66
C VAL A 348 -8.07 5.67 -2.32
N VAL A 349 -8.28 6.97 -2.11
CA VAL A 349 -7.23 7.97 -1.89
C VAL A 349 -7.25 8.43 -0.43
N SER A 350 -6.10 8.37 0.22
CA SER A 350 -6.00 8.50 1.66
C SER A 350 -5.44 9.86 2.09
N GLY A 351 -6.29 10.74 2.63
CA GLY A 351 -5.87 12.01 3.25
C GLY A 351 -5.49 13.11 2.25
N ASN A 352 -6.15 13.14 1.10
CA ASN A 352 -5.97 14.18 0.09
C ASN A 352 -6.99 15.31 0.31
N GLU A 353 -6.53 16.48 0.77
CA GLU A 353 -7.38 17.65 1.01
C GLU A 353 -8.02 18.20 -0.27
N THR A 354 -7.35 18.07 -1.42
CA THR A 354 -7.86 18.57 -2.69
C THR A 354 -9.11 17.80 -3.10
N LEU A 355 -9.08 16.47 -2.99
CA LEU A 355 -10.25 15.62 -3.24
C LEU A 355 -11.36 15.90 -2.22
N ALA A 356 -11.01 16.12 -0.95
CA ALA A 356 -11.99 16.48 0.08
C ALA A 356 -12.73 17.78 -0.26
N LYS A 357 -12.00 18.82 -0.67
CA LYS A 357 -12.58 20.10 -1.12
C LYS A 357 -13.40 19.96 -2.41
N ALA A 358 -13.07 18.99 -3.26
CA ALA A 358 -13.82 18.66 -4.47
C ALA A 358 -15.05 17.78 -4.21
N GLY A 359 -15.44 17.56 -2.95
CA GLY A 359 -16.63 16.79 -2.58
C GLY A 359 -16.37 15.33 -2.25
N HIS A 360 -15.12 14.95 -1.97
CA HIS A 360 -14.67 13.63 -1.51
C HIS A 360 -14.80 12.45 -2.49
N ILE A 361 -15.45 12.63 -3.64
CA ILE A 361 -15.71 11.60 -4.66
C ILE A 361 -15.59 12.22 -6.06
N GLY A 362 -15.13 11.42 -7.01
CA GLY A 362 -15.14 11.75 -8.43
C GLY A 362 -14.90 10.52 -9.29
N ALA A 363 -15.01 10.65 -10.60
CA ALA A 363 -14.80 9.53 -11.52
C ALA A 363 -14.19 9.96 -12.85
N PHE A 364 -13.32 9.12 -13.40
CA PHE A 364 -12.97 9.14 -14.82
C PHE A 364 -14.02 8.36 -15.61
N LEU A 365 -14.42 8.91 -16.75
CA LEU A 365 -15.47 8.39 -17.60
C LEU A 365 -14.88 7.67 -18.82
N ARG A 366 -15.59 6.65 -19.31
CA ARG A 366 -15.24 5.90 -20.54
C ARG A 366 -15.49 6.72 -21.81
N TYR A 367 -16.52 7.55 -21.79
CA TYR A 367 -17.00 8.38 -22.89
C TYR A 367 -17.82 9.57 -22.38
#